data_AF-A0A7U7G608-F1
#
_entry.id   AF-A0A7U7G608-F1
#
_cell.length_a   1.000
_cell.length_b   1.000
_cell.length_c   1.000
_cell.angle_alpha   90.00
_cell.angle_beta   90.00
_cell.angle_gamma   90.00
#
_symmetry.space_group_name_H-M   'P 1'
#
loop_
_entity.id
_entity.type
_entity.pdbx_description
1 polymer ?
#
loop_
_entity_poly.entity_id
_entity_poly.type
_entity_poly.pdbx_seq_one_letter_code
_entity_poly.pdbx_strand_id
1 'polypeptide(L)'
;MTDQRQTSSPTKITAPARPPIVKVMMMQKDEGPRLARWLTHYACLFGMENLLIFDNGSEEVTTLALLDEAERCGAHVRRDLDTAFDFQNKGGHFTNVIRSLNQDAEYDFALPVDCDELLCVFTETGLSLGKADILAEFARLKPWGCPFRIELSLFNLPGDGHEGWYAPNRHFHKGFVPAYHDATIDNGHHAPALANTTDVKMTRFVYLHSHNRPYQEMIDLSRAKLMPEMESPDDVFDRQKILAHLSRPHCPGSHLCHMLLRSHDEYETLYRDEVHIYFREGLPLIRSRSGRLHVWNSHAYLARHPDVAGYESGPLAHYLMYGFPEGRSLH
;
A
#
# COMPACT_ATOMS: atom_id res chain seq x y z
N MET A 1 -39.44 2.08 0.26
CA MET A 1 -38.91 2.71 1.48
C MET A 1 -37.40 2.67 1.36
N THR A 2 -36.82 3.80 0.99
CA THR A 2 -35.38 4.02 0.83
C THR A 2 -34.74 4.16 2.21
N ASP A 3 -33.91 3.19 2.57
CA ASP A 3 -33.16 3.19 3.82
C ASP A 3 -31.95 4.14 3.67
N GLN A 4 -32.14 5.41 4.06
CA GLN A 4 -31.05 6.34 4.27
C GLN A 4 -30.30 5.91 5.54
N ARG A 5 -29.27 5.07 5.38
CA ARG A 5 -28.28 4.90 6.44
C ARG A 5 -27.58 6.23 6.66
N GLN A 6 -27.93 6.93 7.74
CA GLN A 6 -27.12 7.99 8.28
C GLN A 6 -25.76 7.41 8.63
N THR A 7 -24.75 7.69 7.80
CA THR A 7 -23.35 7.54 8.19
C THR A 7 -23.06 8.62 9.21
N SER A 8 -23.04 8.27 10.49
CA SER A 8 -22.50 9.15 11.53
C SER A 8 -21.06 9.49 11.15
N SER A 9 -20.76 10.76 10.98
CA SER A 9 -19.36 11.18 10.80
C SER A 9 -18.60 10.84 12.09
N PRO A 10 -17.41 10.21 12.00
CA PRO A 10 -16.71 9.77 13.20
C PRO A 10 -16.44 10.94 14.16
N THR A 11 -16.51 10.68 15.46
CA THR A 11 -16.40 11.74 16.48
C THR A 11 -14.95 12.23 16.57
N LYS A 12 -14.76 13.55 16.57
CA LYS A 12 -13.42 14.15 16.70
C LYS A 12 -12.98 14.21 18.17
N ILE A 13 -11.73 13.89 18.44
CA ILE A 13 -11.06 14.02 19.74
C ILE A 13 -10.09 15.22 19.75
N THR A 14 -9.82 15.76 20.94
CA THR A 14 -8.79 16.80 21.13
C THR A 14 -7.41 16.16 20.94
N ALA A 15 -6.67 16.62 19.93
CA ALA A 15 -5.35 16.09 19.60
C ALA A 15 -4.20 16.97 20.14
N PRO A 16 -3.04 16.40 20.52
CA PRO A 16 -1.88 17.18 20.96
C PRO A 16 -1.33 18.07 19.84
N ALA A 17 -0.91 19.29 20.17
CA ALA A 17 -0.38 20.28 19.22
C ALA A 17 1.04 19.98 18.68
N ARG A 18 1.64 18.84 19.05
CA ARG A 18 2.95 18.39 18.55
C ARG A 18 2.85 17.69 17.19
N PRO A 19 3.95 17.60 16.41
CA PRO A 19 4.00 16.80 15.20
C PRO A 19 3.50 15.36 15.41
N PRO A 20 2.87 14.73 14.39
CA PRO A 20 2.45 13.34 14.46
C PRO A 20 3.64 12.40 14.70
N ILE A 21 3.49 11.47 15.64
CA ILE A 21 4.40 10.35 15.85
C ILE A 21 3.76 9.10 15.24
N VAL A 22 4.37 8.56 14.19
CA VAL A 22 3.85 7.42 13.43
C VAL A 22 4.79 6.24 13.63
N LYS A 23 4.30 5.16 14.23
CA LYS A 23 5.04 3.90 14.34
C LYS A 23 4.79 3.06 13.09
N VAL A 24 5.82 2.85 12.29
CA VAL A 24 5.74 2.12 11.03
C VAL A 24 6.15 0.67 11.26
N MET A 25 5.32 -0.28 10.87
CA MET A 25 5.58 -1.71 11.06
C MET A 25 5.68 -2.39 9.70
N MET A 26 6.77 -3.14 9.48
CA MET A 26 7.00 -3.85 8.23
C MET A 26 7.63 -5.21 8.52
N MET A 27 7.11 -6.26 7.87
CA MET A 27 7.71 -7.59 7.87
C MET A 27 8.26 -7.88 6.47
N GLN A 28 9.50 -8.36 6.39
CA GLN A 28 10.17 -8.63 5.12
C GLN A 28 11.04 -9.88 5.20
N LYS A 29 11.37 -10.45 4.03
CA LYS A 29 12.40 -11.46 3.87
C LYS A 29 13.14 -11.24 2.54
N ASP A 30 14.46 -11.11 2.58
CA ASP A 30 15.34 -11.03 1.41
C ASP A 30 14.96 -9.92 0.40
N GLU A 31 14.64 -8.71 0.90
CA GLU A 31 14.15 -7.58 0.10
C GLU A 31 15.22 -6.52 -0.24
N GLY A 32 16.52 -6.82 -0.18
CA GLY A 32 17.65 -5.88 -0.16
C GLY A 32 17.44 -4.51 -0.85
N PRO A 33 17.33 -4.45 -2.19
CA PRO A 33 17.10 -3.18 -2.89
C PRO A 33 15.78 -2.46 -2.51
N ARG A 34 14.70 -3.19 -2.22
CA ARG A 34 13.44 -2.62 -1.74
C ARG A 34 13.57 -2.14 -0.31
N LEU A 35 14.24 -2.88 0.56
CA LEU A 35 14.51 -2.48 1.94
C LEU A 35 15.32 -1.18 1.98
N ALA A 36 16.33 -1.02 1.12
CA ALA A 36 17.08 0.23 1.03
C ALA A 36 16.19 1.44 0.65
N ARG A 37 15.28 1.25 -0.32
CA ARG A 37 14.31 2.29 -0.72
C ARG A 37 13.31 2.59 0.40
N TRP A 38 12.82 1.55 1.06
CA TRP A 38 11.88 1.65 2.17
C TRP A 38 12.51 2.40 3.35
N LEU A 39 13.71 2.00 3.79
CA LEU A 39 14.45 2.67 4.87
C LEU A 39 14.69 4.14 4.56
N THR A 40 15.17 4.45 3.35
CA THR A 40 15.42 5.83 2.93
C THR A 40 14.15 6.68 3.03
N HIS A 41 13.02 6.13 2.58
CA HIS A 41 11.74 6.83 2.59
C HIS A 41 11.18 7.00 4.00
N TYR A 42 10.95 5.91 4.73
CA TYR A 42 10.28 5.97 6.03
C TYR A 42 11.15 6.56 7.15
N ALA A 43 12.48 6.38 7.11
CA ALA A 43 13.38 7.06 8.05
C ALA A 43 13.41 8.57 7.81
N CYS A 44 13.39 9.02 6.55
CA CYS A 44 13.29 10.45 6.25
C CYS A 44 11.97 11.05 6.77
N LEU A 45 10.86 10.34 6.59
CA LEU A 45 9.54 10.79 7.04
C LEU A 45 9.42 10.81 8.57
N PHE A 46 9.80 9.72 9.25
CA PHE A 46 9.40 9.47 10.63
C PHE A 46 10.56 9.31 11.62
N GLY A 47 11.81 9.22 11.15
CA GLY A 47 12.96 8.88 11.99
C GLY A 47 13.11 7.37 12.16
N MET A 48 14.35 6.92 12.39
CA MET A 48 14.67 5.49 12.51
C MET A 48 14.02 4.88 13.76
N GLU A 49 13.95 5.62 14.86
CA GLU A 49 13.35 5.24 16.16
C GLU A 49 11.85 4.92 16.10
N ASN A 50 11.21 5.24 14.96
CA ASN A 50 9.80 4.99 14.73
C ASN A 50 9.56 3.82 13.75
N LEU A 51 10.61 3.14 13.30
CA LEU A 51 10.52 1.99 12.41
C LEU A 51 10.63 0.69 13.22
N LEU A 52 9.63 -0.17 13.09
CA LEU A 52 9.56 -1.51 13.66
C LEU A 52 9.64 -2.52 12.51
N ILE A 53 10.79 -3.16 12.39
CA ILE A 53 11.13 -4.04 11.28
C ILE A 53 11.20 -5.47 11.79
N PHE A 54 10.42 -6.35 11.15
CA PHE A 54 10.42 -7.79 11.44
C PHE A 54 11.11 -8.50 10.29
N ASP A 55 12.28 -9.05 10.56
CA ASP A 55 12.99 -9.90 9.62
C ASP A 55 12.46 -11.34 9.72
N ASN A 56 11.83 -11.83 8.66
CA ASN A 56 11.25 -13.17 8.61
C ASN A 56 12.27 -14.20 8.11
N GLY A 57 13.44 -14.19 8.73
CA GLY A 57 14.54 -15.12 8.46
C GLY A 57 15.21 -14.87 7.11
N SER A 58 15.73 -13.66 6.88
CA SER A 58 16.50 -13.35 5.68
C SER A 58 17.86 -14.06 5.69
N GLU A 59 18.33 -14.45 4.52
CA GLU A 59 19.66 -14.99 4.27
C GLU A 59 20.48 -14.10 3.31
N GLU A 60 19.82 -13.16 2.62
CA GLU A 60 20.45 -12.25 1.69
C GLU A 60 21.37 -11.25 2.40
N VAL A 61 22.66 -11.27 2.04
CA VAL A 61 23.71 -10.45 2.65
C VAL A 61 23.37 -8.95 2.66
N THR A 62 22.79 -8.42 1.57
CA THR A 62 22.43 -7.00 1.48
C THR A 62 21.33 -6.66 2.47
N THR A 63 20.28 -7.48 2.55
CA THR A 63 19.20 -7.31 3.53
C THR A 63 19.74 -7.31 4.95
N LEU A 64 20.54 -8.31 5.32
CA LEU A 64 21.12 -8.42 6.65
C LEU A 64 21.97 -7.20 7.02
N ALA A 65 22.83 -6.74 6.11
CA ALA A 65 23.66 -5.56 6.34
C ALA A 65 22.82 -4.27 6.52
N LEU A 66 21.73 -4.11 5.75
CA LEU A 66 20.82 -2.98 5.88
C LEU A 66 20.04 -2.99 7.20
N LEU A 67 19.60 -4.17 7.65
CA LEU A 67 18.94 -4.33 8.94
C LEU A 67 19.88 -3.97 10.10
N ASP A 68 21.13 -4.44 10.07
CA ASP A 68 22.13 -4.14 11.09
C ASP A 68 22.49 -2.64 11.14
N GLU A 69 22.53 -1.96 9.99
CA GLU A 69 22.71 -0.50 9.94
C GLU A 69 21.47 0.24 10.46
N ALA A 70 20.26 -0.17 10.06
CA ALA A 70 19.01 0.42 10.55
C ALA A 70 18.91 0.32 12.07
N GLU A 71 19.23 -0.84 12.64
CA GLU A 71 19.25 -1.07 14.08
C GLU A 71 20.26 -0.16 14.80
N ARG A 72 21.49 -0.06 14.28
CA ARG A 72 22.50 0.88 14.80
C ARG A 72 22.05 2.34 14.72
N CYS A 73 21.25 2.69 13.71
CA CYS A 73 20.66 4.02 13.57
C CYS A 73 19.39 4.24 14.42
N GLY A 74 18.95 3.24 15.19
CA GLY A 74 17.86 3.36 16.16
C GLY A 74 16.55 2.68 15.76
N ALA A 75 16.48 2.00 14.62
CA ALA A 75 15.30 1.21 14.27
C ALA A 75 15.16 -0.01 15.18
N HIS A 76 13.92 -0.42 15.43
CA HIS A 76 13.62 -1.63 16.19
C HIS A 76 13.58 -2.82 15.23
N VAL A 77 14.65 -3.60 15.18
CA VAL A 77 14.73 -4.80 14.32
C VAL A 77 14.50 -6.06 15.15
N ARG A 78 13.47 -6.83 14.78
CA ARG A 78 13.12 -8.11 15.39
C ARG A 78 13.42 -9.25 14.43
N ARG A 79 14.11 -10.27 14.95
CA ARG A 79 14.54 -11.47 14.20
C ARG A 79 13.97 -12.76 14.83
N ASP A 80 12.93 -12.63 15.66
CA ASP A 80 12.32 -13.73 16.43
C ASP A 80 11.03 -14.28 15.81
N LEU A 81 10.63 -13.77 14.64
CA LEU A 81 9.44 -14.17 13.88
C LEU A 81 9.88 -14.61 12.47
N ASP A 82 10.60 -15.72 12.37
CA ASP A 82 11.38 -16.13 11.19
C ASP A 82 10.80 -17.32 10.41
N THR A 83 9.56 -17.74 10.72
CA THR A 83 8.93 -18.89 10.07
C THR A 83 7.87 -18.48 9.03
N ALA A 84 7.52 -19.40 8.13
CA ALA A 84 6.41 -19.21 7.19
C ALA A 84 5.06 -19.00 7.90
N PHE A 85 4.87 -19.62 9.08
CA PHE A 85 3.68 -19.41 9.89
C PHE A 85 3.59 -17.97 10.39
N ASP A 86 4.71 -17.40 10.83
CA ASP A 86 4.73 -16.00 11.29
C ASP A 86 4.38 -15.03 10.16
N PHE A 87 4.88 -15.30 8.94
CA PHE A 87 4.52 -14.50 7.76
C PHE A 87 3.03 -14.60 7.44
N GLN A 88 2.47 -15.81 7.46
CA GLN A 88 1.03 -16.04 7.26
C GLN A 88 0.18 -15.39 8.36
N ASN A 89 0.73 -15.15 9.55
CA ASN A 89 0.09 -14.52 10.69
C ASN A 89 0.59 -13.08 10.96
N LYS A 90 1.21 -12.41 9.98
CA LYS A 90 1.83 -11.08 10.20
C LYS A 90 0.88 -10.04 10.79
N GLY A 91 -0.39 -10.06 10.41
CA GLY A 91 -1.42 -9.17 10.97
C GLY A 91 -1.67 -9.41 12.46
N GLY A 92 -1.64 -10.68 12.89
CA GLY A 92 -1.72 -11.06 14.29
C GLY A 92 -0.51 -10.57 15.10
N HIS A 93 0.69 -10.64 14.53
CA HIS A 93 1.90 -10.09 15.18
C HIS A 93 1.82 -8.56 15.31
N PHE A 94 1.40 -7.84 14.26
CA PHE A 94 1.23 -6.39 14.32
C PHE A 94 0.15 -5.97 15.30
N THR A 95 -0.94 -6.72 15.40
CA THR A 95 -1.98 -6.55 16.43
C THR A 95 -1.40 -6.59 17.84
N ASN A 96 -0.54 -7.58 18.13
CA ASN A 96 0.10 -7.70 19.44
C ASN A 96 1.09 -6.56 19.71
N VAL A 97 1.82 -6.11 18.71
CA VAL A 97 2.73 -4.96 18.81
C VAL A 97 1.97 -3.68 19.14
N ILE A 98 0.86 -3.41 18.46
CA ILE A 98 0.00 -2.25 18.74
C ILE A 98 -0.50 -2.30 20.19
N ARG A 99 -0.89 -3.49 20.69
CA ARG A 99 -1.33 -3.65 22.09
C ARG A 99 -0.25 -3.28 23.09
N SER A 100 1.02 -3.64 22.84
CA SER A 100 2.15 -3.22 23.69
C SER A 100 2.45 -1.72 23.54
N LEU A 101 2.47 -1.18 22.31
CA LEU A 101 2.68 0.25 22.08
C LEU A 101 1.64 1.11 22.83
N ASN A 102 0.38 0.69 22.86
CA ASN A 102 -0.69 1.36 23.62
C ASN A 102 -0.43 1.47 25.13
N GLN A 103 0.44 0.62 25.68
CA GLN A 103 0.80 0.59 27.10
C GLN A 103 2.10 1.35 27.35
N ASP A 104 3.06 1.22 26.44
CA ASP A 104 4.47 1.52 26.72
C ASP A 104 5.02 2.73 25.95
N ALA A 105 4.30 3.25 24.95
CA ALA A 105 4.82 4.26 24.05
C ALA A 105 3.85 5.42 23.79
N GLU A 106 4.40 6.62 23.65
CA GLU A 106 3.65 7.76 23.13
C GLU A 106 3.72 7.78 21.59
N TYR A 107 2.57 7.65 20.93
CA TYR A 107 2.45 7.76 19.48
C TYR A 107 1.03 8.19 19.07
N ASP A 108 0.82 8.53 17.80
CA ASP A 108 -0.50 8.91 17.26
C ASP A 108 -1.07 7.86 16.29
N PHE A 109 -0.22 7.17 15.52
CA PHE A 109 -0.66 6.21 14.50
C PHE A 109 0.24 4.98 14.44
N ALA A 110 -0.35 3.80 14.25
CA ALA A 110 0.36 2.59 13.89
C ALA A 110 0.10 2.28 12.42
N LEU A 111 1.15 2.34 11.60
CA LEU A 111 1.09 2.23 10.14
C LEU A 111 1.76 0.91 9.68
N PRO A 112 0.98 -0.14 9.38
CA PRO A 112 1.52 -1.34 8.74
C PRO A 112 1.78 -1.07 7.25
N VAL A 113 2.98 -1.44 6.77
CA VAL A 113 3.38 -1.23 5.37
C VAL A 113 4.21 -2.40 4.86
N ASP A 114 3.99 -2.80 3.61
CA ASP A 114 4.84 -3.80 2.97
C ASP A 114 6.14 -3.18 2.44
N CYS A 115 7.19 -3.99 2.29
CA CYS A 115 8.53 -3.49 1.92
C CYS A 115 8.58 -2.86 0.51
N ASP A 116 7.62 -3.19 -0.35
CA ASP A 116 7.51 -2.70 -1.73
C ASP A 116 6.56 -1.51 -1.89
N GLU A 117 6.10 -0.91 -0.78
CA GLU A 117 5.14 0.20 -0.76
C GLU A 117 5.77 1.50 -0.23
N LEU A 118 5.74 2.58 -1.02
CA LEU A 118 6.15 3.92 -0.59
C LEU A 118 4.93 4.83 -0.40
N LEU A 119 4.81 5.43 0.77
CA LEU A 119 3.70 6.31 1.13
C LEU A 119 3.79 7.64 0.38
N CYS A 120 2.75 7.94 -0.38
CA CYS A 120 2.54 9.23 -1.03
C CYS A 120 1.26 9.87 -0.54
N VAL A 121 1.10 11.16 -0.79
CA VAL A 121 -0.13 11.89 -0.49
C VAL A 121 -0.59 12.69 -1.71
N PHE A 122 -1.89 12.65 -2.00
CA PHE A 122 -2.50 13.55 -2.96
C PHE A 122 -2.57 14.97 -2.39
N THR A 123 -2.15 15.93 -3.20
CA THR A 123 -2.16 17.37 -2.86
C THR A 123 -3.12 18.10 -3.79
N GLU A 124 -3.32 19.39 -3.54
CA GLU A 124 -4.13 20.24 -4.44
C GLU A 124 -3.57 20.30 -5.86
N THR A 125 -2.24 20.15 -6.01
CA THR A 125 -1.54 20.26 -7.29
C THR A 125 -1.20 18.92 -7.94
N GLY A 126 -1.29 17.81 -7.22
CA GLY A 126 -0.99 16.49 -7.75
C GLY A 126 -0.66 15.45 -6.67
N LEU A 127 0.59 14.97 -6.67
CA LEU A 127 1.08 13.91 -5.79
C LEU A 127 2.38 14.36 -5.13
N SER A 128 2.63 13.95 -3.88
CA SER A 128 3.84 14.29 -3.13
C SER A 128 4.40 13.12 -2.34
N LEU A 129 5.73 13.00 -2.33
CA LEU A 129 6.53 12.18 -1.42
C LEU A 129 7.14 13.03 -0.28
N GLY A 130 6.84 14.33 -0.24
CA GLY A 130 7.46 15.28 0.66
C GLY A 130 7.02 15.07 2.10
N LYS A 131 8.00 15.09 3.03
CA LYS A 131 7.76 14.98 4.48
C LYS A 131 6.72 15.96 5.00
N ALA A 132 6.78 17.22 4.56
CA ALA A 132 5.86 18.26 5.02
C ALA A 132 4.40 17.93 4.66
N ASP A 133 4.14 17.51 3.41
CA ASP A 133 2.79 17.20 2.94
C ASP A 133 2.24 15.94 3.62
N ILE A 134 3.07 14.91 3.79
CA ILE A 134 2.69 13.66 4.45
C ILE A 134 2.37 13.91 5.94
N LEU A 135 3.22 14.66 6.65
CA LEU A 135 2.95 15.00 8.05
C LEU A 135 1.74 15.92 8.22
N ALA A 136 1.46 16.80 7.25
CA ALA A 136 0.26 17.63 7.27
C ALA A 136 -1.01 16.78 7.15
N GLU A 137 -1.00 15.73 6.32
CA GLU A 137 -2.12 14.79 6.25
C GLU A 137 -2.28 14.00 7.56
N PHE A 138 -1.20 13.47 8.14
CA PHE A 138 -1.30 12.84 9.47
C PHE A 138 -1.85 13.80 10.53
N ALA A 139 -1.40 15.06 10.55
CA ALA A 139 -1.90 16.07 11.48
C ALA A 139 -3.41 16.32 11.31
N ARG A 140 -3.91 16.34 10.07
CA ARG A 140 -5.34 16.44 9.75
C ARG A 140 -6.14 15.23 10.25
N LEU A 141 -5.52 14.05 10.28
CA LEU A 141 -6.13 12.81 10.72
C LEU A 141 -6.10 12.60 12.25
N LYS A 142 -5.21 13.30 12.99
CA LYS A 142 -5.06 13.12 14.46
C LYS A 142 -6.37 13.23 15.25
N PRO A 143 -7.32 14.11 14.91
CA PRO A 143 -8.57 14.21 15.66
C PRO A 143 -9.49 13.00 15.50
N TRP A 144 -9.22 12.01 14.65
CA TRP A 144 -10.14 10.91 14.37
C TRP A 144 -9.73 9.63 15.11
N GLY A 145 -10.62 9.09 15.94
CA GLY A 145 -10.42 7.84 16.69
C GLY A 145 -10.92 6.58 15.99
N CYS A 146 -10.85 6.52 14.66
CA CYS A 146 -11.34 5.38 13.85
C CYS A 146 -10.23 4.88 12.89
N PRO A 147 -10.35 3.67 12.31
CA PRO A 147 -9.46 3.21 11.25
C PRO A 147 -9.38 4.18 10.08
N PHE A 148 -8.23 4.21 9.43
CA PHE A 148 -7.95 5.02 8.27
C PHE A 148 -7.78 4.17 7.03
N ARG A 149 -8.38 4.61 5.91
CA ARG A 149 -8.32 3.90 4.63
C ARG A 149 -7.52 4.68 3.60
N ILE A 150 -6.57 3.97 2.98
CA ILE A 150 -5.83 4.34 1.79
C ILE A 150 -6.59 3.68 0.63
N GLU A 151 -7.38 4.47 -0.10
CA GLU A 151 -8.40 3.93 -1.02
C GLU A 151 -7.82 3.21 -2.23
N LEU A 152 -6.69 3.73 -2.71
CA LEU A 152 -6.07 3.40 -3.97
C LEU A 152 -4.59 3.11 -3.74
N SER A 153 -4.04 2.19 -4.53
CA SER A 153 -2.60 2.03 -4.71
C SER A 153 -2.24 2.16 -6.19
N LEU A 154 -1.08 2.74 -6.46
CA LEU A 154 -0.52 2.90 -7.80
C LEU A 154 0.51 1.79 -8.01
N PHE A 155 0.18 0.81 -8.86
CA PHE A 155 1.05 -0.33 -9.15
C PHE A 155 1.99 0.04 -10.28
N ASN A 156 3.28 -0.25 -10.15
CA ASN A 156 4.22 -0.03 -11.24
C ASN A 156 3.83 -0.87 -12.46
N LEU A 157 4.02 -0.36 -13.66
CA LEU A 157 3.75 -1.16 -14.86
C LEU A 157 4.80 -2.27 -15.00
N PRO A 158 4.41 -3.46 -15.52
CA PRO A 158 5.34 -4.53 -15.86
C PRO A 158 6.07 -4.25 -17.17
N GLY A 159 7.22 -4.92 -17.38
CA GLY A 159 8.00 -4.83 -18.61
C GLY A 159 9.04 -3.70 -18.60
N ASP A 160 10.02 -3.82 -19.50
CA ASP A 160 11.15 -2.89 -19.61
C ASP A 160 10.71 -1.52 -20.13
N GLY A 161 11.35 -0.44 -19.66
CA GLY A 161 11.08 0.92 -20.12
C GLY A 161 9.86 1.59 -19.49
N HIS A 162 9.23 0.95 -18.50
CA HIS A 162 8.14 1.51 -17.71
C HIS A 162 8.56 1.99 -16.31
N GLU A 163 9.85 2.20 -16.08
CA GLU A 163 10.36 2.65 -14.79
C GLU A 163 9.73 4.00 -14.40
N GLY A 164 9.17 4.06 -13.19
CA GLY A 164 8.48 5.25 -12.67
C GLY A 164 7.07 5.47 -13.24
N TRP A 165 6.57 4.58 -14.11
CA TRP A 165 5.18 4.55 -14.53
C TRP A 165 4.36 3.64 -13.64
N TYR A 166 3.15 4.11 -13.31
CA TYR A 166 2.21 3.38 -12.48
C TYR A 166 0.81 3.41 -13.09
N ALA A 167 -0.03 2.46 -12.71
CA ALA A 167 -1.45 2.45 -12.99
C ALA A 167 -2.26 2.29 -11.68
N PRO A 168 -3.46 2.90 -11.59
CA PRO A 168 -4.30 2.77 -10.41
C PRO A 168 -4.89 1.36 -10.28
N ASN A 169 -4.73 0.74 -9.11
CA ASN A 169 -5.47 -0.46 -8.73
C ASN A 169 -6.57 -0.09 -7.71
N ARG A 170 -7.77 0.21 -8.21
CA ARG A 170 -8.92 0.72 -7.43
C ARG A 170 -9.53 -0.31 -6.47
N HIS A 171 -9.15 -1.58 -6.59
CA HIS A 171 -9.62 -2.65 -5.70
C HIS A 171 -8.63 -2.95 -4.58
N PHE A 172 -7.41 -2.43 -4.68
CA PHE A 172 -6.34 -2.63 -3.71
C PHE A 172 -6.25 -1.44 -2.76
N HIS A 173 -6.95 -1.55 -1.65
CA HIS A 173 -6.93 -0.58 -0.56
C HIS A 173 -6.08 -1.08 0.59
N LYS A 174 -5.54 -0.17 1.39
CA LYS A 174 -4.81 -0.48 2.62
C LYS A 174 -5.40 0.34 3.76
N GLY A 175 -4.97 0.07 4.99
CA GLY A 175 -5.36 0.91 6.11
C GLY A 175 -4.35 0.92 7.24
N PHE A 176 -4.64 1.77 8.21
CA PHE A 176 -3.88 1.91 9.45
C PHE A 176 -4.78 2.43 10.57
N VAL A 177 -4.26 2.48 11.80
CA VAL A 177 -5.07 2.75 12.99
C VAL A 177 -4.48 3.85 13.87
N PRO A 178 -5.33 4.58 14.61
CA PRO A 178 -4.89 5.51 15.63
C PRO A 178 -4.33 4.76 16.86
N ALA A 179 -3.52 5.45 17.65
CA ALA A 179 -3.05 4.98 18.95
C ALA A 179 -4.19 4.84 19.97
N TYR A 180 -3.95 4.07 21.03
CA TYR A 180 -4.79 3.89 22.22
C TYR A 180 -6.17 3.28 21.96
N HIS A 181 -6.28 2.45 20.92
CA HIS A 181 -7.47 1.67 20.62
C HIS A 181 -7.12 0.20 20.47
N ASP A 182 -8.07 -0.68 20.83
CA ASP A 182 -7.93 -2.11 20.60
C ASP A 182 -8.17 -2.40 19.11
N ALA A 183 -7.05 -2.46 18.39
CA ALA A 183 -7.01 -2.60 16.96
C ALA A 183 -6.66 -4.02 16.54
N THR A 184 -7.28 -4.50 15.47
CA THR A 184 -6.92 -5.75 14.79
C THR A 184 -6.43 -5.41 13.39
N ILE A 185 -5.28 -5.99 13.02
CA ILE A 185 -4.69 -5.86 11.69
C ILE A 185 -4.88 -7.19 10.94
N ASP A 186 -5.47 -7.15 9.75
CA ASP A 186 -5.52 -8.31 8.87
C ASP A 186 -4.17 -8.58 8.20
N ASN A 187 -3.93 -9.81 7.75
CA ASN A 187 -2.64 -10.18 7.15
C ASN A 187 -2.32 -9.45 5.84
N GLY A 188 -3.31 -8.85 5.16
CA GLY A 188 -3.07 -8.01 3.98
C GLY A 188 -2.93 -6.53 4.31
N HIS A 189 -3.15 -6.13 5.57
CA HIS A 189 -3.27 -4.75 6.03
C HIS A 189 -4.35 -3.96 5.27
N HIS A 190 -5.35 -4.65 4.71
CA HIS A 190 -6.36 -4.06 3.85
C HIS A 190 -7.44 -3.32 4.64
N ALA A 191 -7.91 -3.94 5.71
CA ALA A 191 -9.03 -3.45 6.51
C ALA A 191 -8.75 -3.62 8.01
N PRO A 192 -7.78 -2.88 8.58
CA PRO A 192 -7.65 -2.76 10.01
C PRO A 192 -8.97 -2.33 10.66
N ALA A 193 -9.27 -2.91 11.81
CA ALA A 193 -10.53 -2.70 12.52
C ALA A 193 -10.30 -2.30 13.97
N LEU A 194 -11.23 -1.53 14.54
CA LEU A 194 -11.31 -1.25 15.96
C LEU A 194 -12.59 -1.88 16.51
N ALA A 195 -12.53 -2.50 17.70
CA ALA A 195 -13.67 -3.21 18.27
C ALA A 195 -14.92 -2.32 18.50
N ASN A 196 -14.72 -1.02 18.73
CA ASN A 196 -15.77 -0.10 19.19
C ASN A 196 -16.35 0.80 18.09
N THR A 197 -15.99 0.62 16.82
CA THR A 197 -16.55 1.42 15.73
C THR A 197 -16.53 0.70 14.39
N THR A 198 -17.52 1.00 13.54
CA THR A 198 -17.56 0.63 12.12
C THR A 198 -17.16 1.78 11.21
N ASP A 199 -16.91 2.97 11.76
CA ASP A 199 -16.53 4.14 11.01
C ASP A 199 -15.12 3.95 10.43
N VAL A 200 -14.90 4.48 9.23
CA VAL A 200 -13.57 4.49 8.59
C VAL A 200 -13.35 5.88 8.01
N LYS A 201 -12.20 6.48 8.28
CA LYS A 201 -11.83 7.78 7.73
C LYS A 201 -10.98 7.60 6.48
N MET A 202 -11.45 8.16 5.37
CA MET A 202 -10.68 8.22 4.14
C MET A 202 -9.50 9.17 4.28
N THR A 203 -8.35 8.72 3.79
CA THR A 203 -7.11 9.51 3.76
C THR A 203 -6.84 10.03 2.36
N ARG A 204 -5.93 10.99 2.28
CA ARG A 204 -5.33 11.44 1.02
C ARG A 204 -4.11 10.62 0.62
N PHE A 205 -3.76 9.60 1.41
CA PHE A 205 -2.62 8.77 1.13
C PHE A 205 -2.88 7.82 -0.04
N VAL A 206 -1.79 7.39 -0.66
CA VAL A 206 -1.74 6.42 -1.75
C VAL A 206 -0.36 5.78 -1.75
N TYR A 207 -0.27 4.49 -2.05
CA TYR A 207 1.03 3.84 -2.20
C TYR A 207 1.53 3.87 -3.63
N LEU A 208 2.82 4.14 -3.81
CA LEU A 208 3.56 3.68 -4.98
C LEU A 208 4.01 2.25 -4.69
N HIS A 209 3.33 1.29 -5.30
CA HIS A 209 3.52 -0.13 -5.06
C HIS A 209 4.41 -0.72 -6.14
N SER A 210 5.65 -1.09 -5.77
CA SER A 210 6.62 -1.78 -6.63
C SER A 210 6.34 -3.29 -6.69
N HIS A 211 5.09 -3.64 -7.04
CA HIS A 211 4.57 -5.00 -7.05
C HIS A 211 5.09 -5.84 -8.23
N ASN A 212 5.02 -5.28 -9.43
CA ASN A 212 5.30 -6.00 -10.67
C ASN A 212 6.81 -6.13 -10.90
N ARG A 213 7.28 -7.33 -11.20
CA ARG A 213 8.68 -7.68 -11.48
C ARG A 213 8.84 -8.20 -12.92
N PRO A 214 10.05 -8.43 -13.44
CA PRO A 214 10.22 -9.16 -14.70
C PRO A 214 9.40 -10.46 -14.69
N TYR A 215 8.79 -10.80 -15.83
CA TYR A 215 7.78 -11.85 -15.89
C TYR A 215 8.25 -13.19 -15.31
N GLN A 216 9.46 -13.62 -15.67
CA GLN A 216 10.00 -14.89 -15.18
C GLN A 216 10.15 -14.89 -13.65
N GLU A 217 10.64 -13.78 -13.08
CA GLU A 217 10.74 -13.62 -11.63
C GLU A 217 9.35 -13.67 -10.96
N MET A 218 8.34 -13.02 -11.55
CA MET A 218 6.97 -13.10 -11.05
C MET A 218 6.41 -14.52 -11.05
N ILE A 219 6.67 -15.28 -12.11
CA ILE A 219 6.25 -16.68 -12.23
C ILE A 219 6.94 -17.53 -11.15
N ASP A 220 8.24 -17.40 -10.98
CA ASP A 220 9.00 -18.21 -10.02
C ASP A 220 8.61 -17.91 -8.58
N LEU A 221 8.43 -16.63 -8.21
CA LEU A 221 7.90 -16.23 -6.91
C LEU A 221 6.46 -16.72 -6.69
N SER A 222 5.63 -16.67 -7.73
CA SER A 222 4.24 -17.14 -7.63
C SER A 222 4.17 -18.66 -7.43
N ARG A 223 5.06 -19.42 -8.08
CA ARG A 223 5.19 -20.87 -7.85
C ARG A 223 5.63 -21.15 -6.43
N ALA A 224 6.72 -20.54 -5.97
CA ALA A 224 7.25 -20.76 -4.63
C ALA A 224 6.20 -20.49 -3.54
N LYS A 225 5.38 -19.44 -3.72
CA LYS A 225 4.28 -19.11 -2.80
C LYS A 225 3.08 -20.04 -2.89
N LEU A 226 2.80 -20.61 -4.06
CA LEU A 226 1.66 -21.51 -4.26
C LEU A 226 2.01 -22.97 -3.90
N MET A 227 3.28 -23.38 -4.00
CA MET A 227 3.74 -24.75 -3.72
C MET A 227 3.19 -25.35 -2.42
N PRO A 228 3.17 -24.63 -1.27
CA PRO A 228 2.63 -25.18 -0.02
C PRO A 228 1.12 -25.44 -0.03
N GLU A 229 0.38 -24.81 -0.94
CA GLU A 229 -1.08 -24.92 -1.06
C GLU A 229 -1.52 -26.04 -2.04
N MET A 230 -0.58 -26.59 -2.82
CA MET A 230 -0.84 -27.64 -3.81
C MET A 230 -0.78 -29.04 -3.17
N GLU A 231 -1.41 -30.02 -3.83
CA GLU A 231 -1.37 -31.43 -3.37
C GLU A 231 0.05 -32.02 -3.47
N SER A 232 0.75 -31.71 -4.56
CA SER A 232 2.18 -31.97 -4.73
C SER A 232 2.91 -30.67 -5.10
N PRO A 233 4.13 -30.41 -4.61
CA PRO A 233 4.92 -29.25 -5.01
C PRO A 233 5.11 -29.13 -6.53
N ASP A 234 5.20 -30.25 -7.24
CA ASP A 234 5.37 -30.28 -8.70
C ASP A 234 4.10 -29.85 -9.46
N ASP A 235 2.94 -29.84 -8.82
CA ASP A 235 1.67 -29.48 -9.46
C ASP A 235 1.65 -27.99 -9.91
N VAL A 236 2.49 -27.13 -9.34
CA VAL A 236 2.64 -25.71 -9.77
C VAL A 236 3.26 -25.57 -11.17
N PHE A 237 3.75 -26.66 -11.76
CA PHE A 237 4.25 -26.69 -13.13
C PHE A 237 3.22 -27.26 -14.12
N ASP A 238 2.11 -27.84 -13.65
CA ASP A 238 1.06 -28.41 -14.47
C ASP A 238 -0.15 -27.46 -14.55
N ARG A 239 -0.42 -26.97 -15.76
CA ARG A 239 -1.54 -26.05 -16.02
C ARG A 239 -2.91 -26.62 -15.62
N GLN A 240 -3.15 -27.91 -15.86
CA GLN A 240 -4.44 -28.54 -15.51
C GLN A 240 -4.60 -28.65 -13.99
N LYS A 241 -3.52 -28.94 -13.28
CA LYS A 241 -3.51 -28.97 -11.81
C LYS A 241 -3.77 -27.59 -11.21
N ILE A 242 -3.17 -26.54 -11.76
CA ILE A 242 -3.42 -25.16 -11.32
C ILE A 242 -4.90 -24.78 -11.57
N LEU A 243 -5.47 -25.14 -12.73
CA LEU A 243 -6.89 -24.89 -13.01
C LEU A 243 -7.81 -25.66 -12.05
N ALA A 244 -7.48 -26.91 -11.74
CA ALA A 244 -8.21 -27.72 -10.77
C ALA A 244 -8.16 -27.10 -9.36
N HIS A 245 -6.99 -26.66 -8.90
CA HIS A 245 -6.86 -25.93 -7.62
C HIS A 245 -7.70 -24.65 -7.61
N LEU A 246 -7.62 -23.85 -8.68
CA LEU A 246 -8.36 -22.58 -8.80
C LEU A 246 -9.90 -22.76 -8.78
N SER A 247 -10.40 -23.94 -9.18
CA SER A 247 -11.83 -24.27 -9.14
C SER A 247 -12.39 -24.51 -7.72
N ARG A 248 -11.53 -24.61 -6.71
CA ARG A 248 -11.94 -24.80 -5.32
C ARG A 248 -12.62 -23.53 -4.79
N PRO A 249 -13.75 -23.63 -4.08
CA PRO A 249 -14.32 -22.49 -3.38
C PRO A 249 -13.30 -21.86 -2.43
N HIS A 250 -13.20 -20.53 -2.44
CA HIS A 250 -12.24 -19.78 -1.61
C HIS A 250 -10.78 -20.21 -1.78
N CYS A 251 -10.39 -20.61 -3.00
CA CYS A 251 -9.04 -21.06 -3.36
C CYS A 251 -7.93 -20.19 -2.72
N PRO A 252 -7.14 -20.73 -1.77
CA PRO A 252 -5.93 -20.09 -1.29
C PRO A 252 -4.97 -19.82 -2.45
N GLY A 253 -4.35 -18.65 -2.46
CA GLY A 253 -3.43 -18.27 -3.53
C GLY A 253 -4.06 -18.10 -4.91
N SER A 254 -5.39 -17.90 -5.02
CA SER A 254 -6.09 -17.72 -6.31
C SER A 254 -5.43 -16.68 -7.23
N HIS A 255 -4.96 -15.57 -6.67
CA HIS A 255 -4.20 -14.54 -7.39
C HIS A 255 -2.87 -15.06 -7.97
N LEU A 256 -2.19 -15.97 -7.27
CA LEU A 256 -0.98 -16.66 -7.77
C LEU A 256 -1.34 -17.59 -8.91
N CYS A 257 -2.43 -18.34 -8.81
CA CYS A 257 -2.91 -19.18 -9.91
C CYS A 257 -3.21 -18.35 -11.16
N HIS A 258 -3.92 -17.22 -11.01
CA HIS A 258 -4.18 -16.30 -12.13
C HIS A 258 -2.89 -15.75 -12.75
N MET A 259 -1.84 -15.50 -11.95
CA MET A 259 -0.52 -15.10 -12.46
C MET A 259 0.15 -16.23 -13.25
N LEU A 260 0.17 -17.46 -12.70
CA LEU A 260 0.81 -18.62 -13.34
C LEU A 260 0.09 -19.08 -14.63
N LEU A 261 -1.20 -18.80 -14.74
CA LEU A 261 -1.99 -19.15 -15.92
C LEU A 261 -1.88 -18.13 -17.05
N ARG A 262 -1.28 -16.97 -16.78
CA ARG A 262 -1.11 -15.86 -17.72
C ARG A 262 0.11 -16.09 -18.61
N SER A 263 0.02 -15.64 -19.86
CA SER A 263 1.15 -15.58 -20.79
C SER A 263 2.02 -14.33 -20.57
N HIS A 264 3.20 -14.30 -21.20
CA HIS A 264 4.08 -13.15 -21.15
C HIS A 264 3.41 -11.86 -21.69
N ASP A 265 2.77 -11.95 -22.86
CA ASP A 265 2.11 -10.81 -23.50
C ASP A 265 0.92 -10.27 -22.67
N GLU A 266 0.11 -11.16 -22.10
CA GLU A 266 -0.97 -10.76 -21.20
C GLU A 266 -0.43 -10.09 -19.92
N TYR A 267 0.76 -10.48 -19.44
CA TYR A 267 1.38 -9.87 -18.27
C TYR A 267 1.89 -8.46 -18.57
N GLU A 268 2.66 -8.28 -19.64
CA GLU A 268 3.20 -6.96 -20.03
C GLU A 268 2.11 -5.94 -20.36
N THR A 269 0.91 -6.41 -20.71
CA THR A 269 -0.21 -5.57 -21.14
C THR A 269 -1.30 -5.41 -20.08
N LEU A 270 -1.03 -5.85 -18.83
CA LEU A 270 -1.98 -5.86 -17.71
C LEU A 270 -2.75 -4.54 -17.50
N TYR A 271 -2.08 -3.41 -17.73
CA TYR A 271 -2.64 -2.07 -17.51
C TYR A 271 -2.88 -1.30 -18.80
N ARG A 272 -2.89 -1.95 -19.97
CA ARG A 272 -3.03 -1.27 -21.28
C ARG A 272 -4.24 -0.34 -21.35
N ASP A 273 -5.35 -0.75 -20.76
CA ASP A 273 -6.63 -0.02 -20.81
C ASP A 273 -6.81 0.99 -19.67
N GLU A 274 -5.86 1.04 -18.74
CA GLU A 274 -5.80 1.97 -17.63
C GLU A 274 -5.05 3.26 -17.95
N VAL A 275 -5.27 4.28 -17.13
CA VAL A 275 -4.45 5.49 -17.15
C VAL A 275 -3.08 5.18 -16.58
N HIS A 276 -2.02 5.66 -17.24
CA HIS A 276 -0.68 5.58 -16.65
C HIS A 276 -0.25 6.93 -16.12
N ILE A 277 0.32 6.92 -14.92
CA ILE A 277 0.88 8.08 -14.25
C ILE A 277 2.37 7.86 -14.07
N TYR A 278 3.17 8.78 -14.59
CA TYR A 278 4.59 8.84 -14.27
C TYR A 278 4.81 9.83 -13.14
N PHE A 279 5.54 9.39 -12.11
CA PHE A 279 5.89 10.22 -10.98
C PHE A 279 7.22 9.79 -10.39
N ARG A 280 8.17 10.73 -10.31
CA ARG A 280 9.40 10.60 -9.51
C ARG A 280 9.55 11.81 -8.60
N GLU A 281 9.39 13.02 -9.15
CA GLU A 281 9.28 14.30 -8.44
C GLU A 281 8.51 15.31 -9.32
N GLY A 282 7.95 16.36 -8.71
CA GLY A 282 7.29 17.45 -9.44
C GLY A 282 5.86 17.13 -9.90
N LEU A 283 5.42 17.76 -11.00
CA LEU A 283 4.07 17.54 -11.51
C LEU A 283 3.96 16.17 -12.22
N PRO A 284 2.92 15.37 -11.92
CA PRO A 284 2.74 14.09 -12.60
C PRO A 284 2.56 14.22 -14.11
N LEU A 285 3.06 13.25 -14.85
CA LEU A 285 2.70 13.08 -16.27
C LEU A 285 1.64 12.00 -16.39
N ILE A 286 0.60 12.26 -17.18
CA ILE A 286 -0.48 11.33 -17.46
C ILE A 286 -0.37 10.86 -18.89
N ARG A 287 -0.38 9.54 -19.09
CA ARG A 287 -0.57 8.91 -20.40
C ARG A 287 -2.02 8.46 -20.48
N SER A 288 -2.76 9.07 -21.40
CA SER A 288 -4.15 8.70 -21.68
C SER A 288 -4.24 7.37 -22.44
N ARG A 289 -5.45 6.83 -22.61
CA ARG A 289 -5.70 5.58 -23.33
C ARG A 289 -5.23 5.62 -24.81
N SER A 290 -5.16 6.81 -25.42
CA SER A 290 -4.63 6.97 -26.78
C SER A 290 -3.10 7.01 -26.83
N GLY A 291 -2.41 6.88 -25.70
CA GLY A 291 -0.96 7.01 -25.59
C GLY A 291 -0.46 8.46 -25.51
N ARG A 292 -1.36 9.46 -25.58
CA ARG A 292 -0.96 10.87 -25.50
C ARG A 292 -0.50 11.24 -24.09
N LEU A 293 0.61 11.95 -24.01
CA LEU A 293 1.18 12.49 -22.77
C LEU A 293 0.60 13.86 -22.43
N HIS A 294 0.32 14.06 -21.14
CA HIS A 294 -0.22 15.28 -20.57
C HIS A 294 0.54 15.61 -19.28
N VAL A 295 0.99 16.85 -19.12
CA VAL A 295 1.42 17.34 -17.79
C VAL A 295 0.16 17.58 -16.97
N TRP A 296 0.09 17.01 -15.78
CA TRP A 296 -1.05 17.21 -14.90
C TRP A 296 -1.18 18.68 -14.50
N ASN A 297 -2.40 19.20 -14.56
CA ASN A 297 -2.73 20.57 -14.13
C ASN A 297 -4.10 20.58 -13.43
N SER A 298 -4.08 20.62 -12.10
CA SER A 298 -5.29 20.66 -11.27
C SER A 298 -6.22 21.83 -11.60
N HIS A 299 -5.68 23.01 -11.89
CA HIS A 299 -6.50 24.20 -12.20
C HIS A 299 -7.26 24.01 -13.52
N ALA A 300 -6.59 23.49 -14.56
CA ALA A 300 -7.23 23.20 -15.84
C ALA A 300 -8.32 22.13 -15.69
N TYR A 301 -8.05 21.09 -14.91
CA TYR A 301 -9.02 20.02 -14.65
C TYR A 301 -10.24 20.55 -13.89
N LEU A 302 -10.05 21.34 -12.82
CA LEU A 302 -11.14 21.93 -12.03
C LEU A 302 -11.93 22.99 -12.80
N ALA A 303 -11.30 23.78 -13.67
CA ALA A 303 -12.00 24.74 -14.52
C ALA A 303 -12.98 24.05 -15.48
N ARG A 304 -12.65 22.83 -15.91
CA ARG A 304 -13.51 22.01 -16.78
C ARG A 304 -14.52 21.17 -16.00
N HIS A 305 -14.16 20.74 -14.78
CA HIS A 305 -14.93 19.86 -13.91
C HIS A 305 -15.13 20.51 -12.53
N PRO A 306 -15.91 21.60 -12.43
CA PRO A 306 -16.06 22.36 -11.19
C PRO A 306 -16.76 21.56 -10.08
N ASP A 307 -17.48 20.50 -10.43
CA ASP A 307 -18.09 19.54 -9.49
C ASP A 307 -17.05 18.81 -8.62
N VAL A 308 -15.80 18.74 -9.07
CA VAL A 308 -14.71 18.02 -8.37
C VAL A 308 -14.07 18.86 -7.26
N ALA A 309 -14.31 20.17 -7.20
CA ALA A 309 -13.64 21.07 -6.24
C ALA A 309 -13.83 20.68 -4.76
N GLY A 310 -14.89 19.92 -4.44
CA GLY A 310 -15.16 19.41 -3.09
C GLY A 310 -14.62 18.01 -2.79
N TYR A 311 -13.97 17.33 -3.74
CA TYR A 311 -13.46 15.97 -3.52
C TYR A 311 -12.32 15.97 -2.51
N GLU A 312 -12.51 15.29 -1.37
CA GLU A 312 -11.64 15.41 -0.19
C GLU A 312 -10.16 15.13 -0.51
N SER A 313 -9.87 14.17 -1.38
CA SER A 313 -8.49 13.78 -1.75
C SER A 313 -7.92 14.55 -2.96
N GLY A 314 -8.64 15.55 -3.45
CA GLY A 314 -8.16 16.43 -4.52
C GLY A 314 -8.40 15.93 -5.95
N PRO A 315 -8.16 16.80 -6.95
CA PRO A 315 -8.58 16.55 -8.33
C PRO A 315 -7.83 15.41 -9.01
N LEU A 316 -6.56 15.17 -8.67
CA LEU A 316 -5.80 14.04 -9.23
C LEU A 316 -6.35 12.70 -8.72
N ALA A 317 -6.60 12.60 -7.41
CA ALA A 317 -7.21 11.42 -6.82
C ALA A 317 -8.57 11.13 -7.47
N HIS A 318 -9.40 12.16 -7.64
CA HIS A 318 -10.68 12.05 -8.33
C HIS A 318 -10.51 11.55 -9.77
N TYR A 319 -9.58 12.12 -10.54
CA TYR A 319 -9.36 11.71 -11.92
C TYR A 319 -8.93 10.24 -12.01
N LEU A 320 -8.01 9.80 -11.15
CA LEU A 320 -7.55 8.41 -11.14
C LEU A 320 -8.65 7.45 -10.69
N MET A 321 -9.47 7.81 -9.70
CA MET A 321 -10.54 6.98 -9.18
C MET A 321 -11.76 6.90 -10.12
N TYR A 322 -12.23 8.05 -10.61
CA TYR A 322 -13.51 8.16 -11.33
C TYR A 322 -13.37 8.82 -12.69
N GLY A 323 -12.59 9.92 -12.78
CA GLY A 323 -12.56 10.75 -13.98
C GLY A 323 -12.07 10.02 -15.24
N PHE A 324 -11.01 9.23 -15.16
CA PHE A 324 -10.54 8.44 -16.31
C PHE A 324 -11.54 7.35 -16.73
N PRO A 325 -12.06 6.49 -15.81
CA PRO A 325 -13.13 5.55 -16.13
C PRO A 325 -14.36 6.21 -16.77
N GLU A 326 -14.74 7.41 -16.33
CA GLU A 326 -15.86 8.20 -16.87
C GLU A 326 -15.54 8.88 -18.21
N GLY A 327 -14.29 8.83 -18.68
CA GLY A 327 -13.87 9.51 -19.91
C GLY A 327 -13.74 11.03 -19.79
N ARG A 328 -13.56 11.57 -18.58
CA ARG A 328 -13.37 13.01 -18.36
C ARG A 328 -12.10 13.51 -19.04
N SER A 329 -12.22 14.58 -19.83
CA SER A 329 -11.07 15.22 -20.48
C SER A 329 -10.15 15.91 -19.47
N LEU A 330 -8.84 15.81 -19.69
CA LEU A 330 -7.79 16.55 -18.97
C LEU A 330 -7.61 18.00 -19.47
N HIS A 331 -8.08 18.28 -20.69
CA HIS A 331 -7.90 19.57 -21.37
C HIS A 331 -9.19 20.10 -21.94
#